data_AF-A0A925ESD9-F1
#
_entry.id   AF-A0A925ESD9-F1
#
_cell.length_a   1.000
_cell.length_b   1.000
_cell.length_c   1.000
_cell.angle_alpha   90.00
_cell.angle_beta   90.00
_cell.angle_gamma   90.00
#
_symmetry.space_group_name_H-M   'P 1'
#
loop_
_entity.id
_entity.type
_entity.pdbx_description
1 polymer ?
#
loop_
_entity_poly.entity_id
_entity_poly.type
_entity_poly.pdbx_seq_one_letter_code
_entity_poly.pdbx_strand_id
1 'polypeptide(L)' 'MAKKIKVEKPKGKLGILLPGMGAVATTTIAGVFAVNKGISLPIGSLTQMGRLRIGKRT' A
#
# COMPACT_ATOMS: atom_id res chain seq x y z
N MET A 1 28.38 -11.21 3.07
CA MET A 1 27.29 -10.71 3.94
C MET A 1 26.80 -9.39 3.36
N ALA A 2 25.52 -9.26 3.03
CA ALA A 2 24.99 -8.02 2.47
C ALA A 2 25.09 -6.87 3.48
N LYS A 3 25.58 -5.71 3.05
CA LYS A 3 25.67 -4.48 3.85
C LYS A 3 24.28 -4.15 4.40
N LYS A 4 24.13 -4.05 5.73
CA LYS A 4 22.87 -3.60 6.36
C LYS A 4 22.59 -2.16 5.92
N ILE A 5 21.69 -1.98 4.97
CA ILE A 5 21.16 -0.67 4.59
C ILE A 5 20.11 -0.30 5.64
N LYS A 6 20.31 0.83 6.32
CA LYS A 6 19.33 1.38 7.27
C LYS A 6 18.20 1.99 6.45
N VAL A 7 17.05 1.32 6.41
CA VAL A 7 15.86 1.82 5.70
C VAL A 7 15.14 2.80 6.62
N GLU A 8 15.05 4.07 6.21
CA GLU A 8 14.33 5.11 6.94
C GLU A 8 12.84 5.11 6.58
N LYS A 9 12.01 5.58 7.52
CA LYS A 9 10.57 5.72 7.27
C LYS A 9 10.30 6.88 6.31
N PRO A 10 9.33 6.77 5.39
CA PRO A 10 8.94 7.87 4.52
C PRO A 10 8.35 9.02 5.36
N LYS A 11 8.58 10.27 4.92
CA LYS A 11 8.05 11.50 5.53
C LYS A 11 7.24 12.28 4.49
N GLY A 12 6.18 12.96 4.91
CA GLY A 12 5.36 13.82 4.06
C GLY A 12 4.23 13.09 3.31
N LYS A 13 3.62 13.78 2.33
CA LYS A 13 2.54 13.24 1.48
C LYS A 13 3.12 12.55 0.25
N LEU A 14 2.55 11.42 -0.15
CA LEU A 14 2.87 10.74 -1.41
C LEU A 14 1.97 11.28 -2.53
N GLY A 15 2.57 11.84 -3.58
CA GLY A 15 1.86 12.17 -4.81
C GLY A 15 1.70 10.93 -5.71
N ILE A 16 0.50 10.69 -6.21
CA ILE A 16 0.21 9.61 -7.16
C ILE A 16 -0.41 10.24 -8.42
N LEU A 17 0.29 10.17 -9.55
CA LEU A 17 -0.22 10.63 -10.84
C LEU A 17 -0.88 9.47 -11.57
N LEU A 18 -2.17 9.59 -11.85
CA LEU A 18 -2.95 8.60 -12.60
C LEU A 18 -3.20 9.16 -14.02
N PRO A 19 -2.63 8.57 -15.08
CA PRO A 19 -2.90 9.02 -16.44
C PRO A 19 -4.30 8.58 -16.88
N GLY A 20 -5.18 9.56 -17.06
CA GLY A 20 -6.57 9.35 -17.47
C GLY A 20 -7.53 9.10 -16.30
N MET A 21 -8.79 9.47 -16.54
CA MET A 21 -9.89 9.28 -15.59
C MET A 21 -10.83 8.22 -16.16
N GLY A 22 -10.96 7.09 -15.46
CA GLY A 22 -11.79 5.96 -15.86
C GLY A 22 -12.06 5.06 -14.66
N ALA A 23 -12.73 3.92 -14.89
CA ALA A 23 -13.21 3.02 -13.84
C ALA A 23 -12.13 2.63 -12.82
N VAL A 24 -10.91 2.33 -13.27
CA VAL A 24 -9.81 1.94 -12.37
C VAL A 24 -9.28 3.11 -11.55
N ALA A 25 -9.09 4.28 -12.19
CA ALA A 25 -8.57 5.47 -11.52
C ALA A 25 -9.55 5.95 -10.44
N THR A 26 -10.84 6.05 -10.77
CA THR A 26 -11.86 6.55 -9.84
C THR A 26 -12.11 5.58 -8.68
N THR A 27 -12.12 4.27 -8.92
CA THR A 27 -12.26 3.26 -7.87
C THR A 27 -11.05 3.22 -6.95
N THR A 28 -9.84 3.39 -7.49
CA THR A 28 -8.62 3.52 -6.68
C THR A 28 -8.73 4.72 -5.75
N ILE A 29 -9.11 5.89 -6.27
CA ILE A 29 -9.27 7.13 -5.48
C ILE A 29 -10.33 6.94 -4.39
N ALA A 30 -11.53 6.48 -4.75
CA ALA A 30 -12.64 6.28 -3.81
C ALA A 30 -12.29 5.26 -2.72
N GLY A 31 -11.69 4.13 -3.11
CA GLY A 31 -11.25 3.08 -2.18
C GLY A 31 -10.21 3.59 -1.17
N VAL A 32 -9.20 4.34 -1.64
CA VAL A 32 -8.19 4.93 -0.75
C VAL A 32 -8.83 5.91 0.23
N PHE A 33 -9.75 6.77 -0.22
CA PHE A 33 -10.45 7.69 0.70
C PHE A 33 -11.33 6.96 1.72
N ALA A 34 -12.02 5.89 1.32
CA ALA A 34 -12.85 5.10 2.23
C ALA A 34 -12.01 4.40 3.31
N VAL A 35 -10.89 3.80 2.93
CA VAL A 35 -9.95 3.16 3.88
C VAL A 35 -9.33 4.20 4.81
N ASN A 36 -8.89 5.34 4.28
CA ASN A 36 -8.31 6.42 5.09
C ASN A 36 -9.31 7.01 6.11
N LYS A 37 -10.61 6.99 5.80
CA LYS A 37 -11.68 7.41 6.71
C LYS A 37 -12.13 6.31 7.68
N GLY A 38 -11.58 5.09 7.58
CA GLY A 38 -11.94 3.97 8.44
C GLY A 38 -13.33 3.39 8.19
N ILE A 39 -13.96 3.70 7.05
CA ILE A 39 -15.31 3.22 6.71
C ILE A 39 -15.29 1.93 5.87
N SER A 40 -14.12 1.51 5.39
CA SER A 40 -13.94 0.25 4.66
C SER A 40 -12.58 -0.39 4.97
N LEU A 41 -12.47 -1.69 4.67
CA LEU A 41 -11.22 -2.43 4.77
C LEU A 41 -10.53 -2.50 3.40
N PRO A 42 -9.18 -2.51 3.34
CA PRO A 42 -8.43 -2.56 2.08
C PRO A 42 -8.38 -3.99 1.48
N ILE A 43 -9.55 -4.60 1.28
CA ILE A 43 -9.70 -5.99 0.82
C ILE A 43 -9.01 -6.19 -0.53
N GLY A 44 -8.18 -7.22 -0.64
CA GLY A 44 -7.41 -7.55 -1.84
C GLY A 44 -6.06 -6.81 -1.95
N SER A 45 -5.77 -5.84 -1.07
CA SER A 45 -4.46 -5.17 -1.07
C SER A 45 -3.38 -6.07 -0.47
N LEU A 46 -2.48 -6.58 -1.30
CA LEU A 46 -1.37 -7.43 -0.85
C LEU A 46 -0.43 -6.70 0.12
N THR A 47 -0.16 -5.42 -0.11
CA THR A 47 0.78 -4.67 0.75
C THR A 47 0.21 -4.39 2.13
N GLN A 48 -1.12 -4.28 2.25
CA GLN A 48 -1.78 -3.98 3.54
C GLN A 48 -2.26 -5.23 4.28
N MET A 49 -2.67 -6.28 3.56
CA MET A 49 -3.25 -7.49 4.16
C MET A 49 -2.37 -8.73 4.05
N GLY A 50 -1.37 -8.70 3.17
CA GLY A 50 -0.44 -9.81 2.98
C GLY A 50 0.44 -10.03 4.20
N ARG A 51 0.68 -11.31 4.52
CA ARG A 51 1.61 -11.70 5.57
C ARG A 51 2.88 -12.28 4.95
N LEU A 52 4.03 -11.76 5.35
CA LEU A 52 5.32 -12.35 5.04
C LEU A 52 5.74 -13.25 6.20
N ARG A 53 6.06 -14.51 5.88
CA ARG A 53 6.65 -15.41 6.87
C ARG A 53 8.11 -15.08 7.04
N ILE A 54 8.49 -14.75 8.27
CA ILE A 54 9.88 -14.48 8.64
C ILE A 54 10.36 -15.70 9.44
N GLY A 55 11.08 -16.64 8.81
CA GLY A 55 11.62 -17.86 9.46
C GLY A 55 11.90 -19.05 8.52
N LYS A 56 12.61 -20.08 9.00
CA LYS A 56 12.96 -21.31 8.23
C LYS A 56 11.72 -22.16 7.93
N ARG A 57 11.57 -22.67 6.70
CA ARG A 57 10.65 -23.78 6.38
C ARG A 57 11.31 -25.05 6.89
N THR A 58 11.11 -25.37 8.16
CA THR A 58 11.12 -26.76 8.59
C THR A 58 9.75 -27.33 8.28
#